data_AF-A0A964VCI3-F1
#
_entry.id   AF-A0A964VCI3-F1
#
_cell.length_a   1.000
_cell.length_b   1.000
_cell.length_c   1.000
_cell.angle_alpha   90.00
_cell.angle_beta   90.00
_cell.angle_gamma   90.00
#
_symmetry.space_group_name_H-M   'P 1'
#
loop_
_entity.id
_entity.type
_entity.pdbx_description
1 polymer ?
#
loop_
_entity_poly.entity_id
_entity_poly.type
_entity_poly.pdbx_seq_one_letter_code
_entity_poly.pdbx_strand_id
1 'polypeptide(L)'
;MKFLRPTLLALAFLILTPITSAQFGGKAGFSEAFKPDMLPRDMSMIVETLKLEDWQQPIVQSLLEDYKDSFKTGTDAIREKMINSAKKQKTGGGAKDMRSLLEPIEAWMPEKEHLFADLMSSIKSQLGPNQQERWPQFERAVRRTRSLDDSDLSGEGVDLISIMRQMQLQQSVLEAAQPAMDQYEIALDAALIARDKQISALLPKFTEAMETMDMQKGSSLQGQIMVVRMAVRDIQDDSIEKITLMLPAPFAQDFRTRALSQGYREVFQPDPLSSFFAAVLNLNDLTAEQKTEIQALLKIWDEEFTVLQTRMLETTRADEPTKSKRKLLANAAKKAAKDGSTAPEVPPDLLIPLRNEKNQLVQKTRESVLQLLTQDQTDRLAAGIPGLRPPPPTSQPPRIGQPPKAEKSGDNQTNSPKSGPSGEAPPPDADGNNDAPPTPRTME
;
A
#
# COMPACT_ATOMS: atom_id res chain seq x y z
N MET A 1 26.96 -35.94 -40.54
CA MET A 1 26.17 -36.09 -39.28
C MET A 1 25.72 -34.71 -38.84
N LYS A 2 24.42 -34.42 -38.92
CA LYS A 2 23.82 -33.12 -38.59
C LYS A 2 23.42 -33.16 -37.13
N PHE A 3 24.03 -32.34 -36.27
CA PHE A 3 23.62 -32.20 -34.87
C PHE A 3 22.43 -31.25 -34.77
N LEU A 4 21.29 -31.79 -34.33
CA LEU A 4 20.12 -31.04 -33.88
C LEU A 4 20.50 -30.23 -32.63
N ARG A 5 20.17 -28.93 -32.63
CA ARG A 5 20.13 -28.11 -31.42
C ARG A 5 18.70 -28.16 -30.84
N PRO A 6 18.53 -28.26 -29.52
CA PRO A 6 17.22 -28.21 -28.89
C PRO A 6 16.73 -26.75 -28.81
N THR A 7 15.54 -26.49 -29.36
CA THR A 7 14.80 -25.25 -29.20
C THR A 7 14.22 -25.18 -27.78
N LEU A 8 14.89 -24.41 -26.92
CA LEU A 8 14.34 -23.96 -25.63
C LEU A 8 13.23 -22.94 -25.92
N LEU A 9 11.99 -23.33 -25.66
CA LEU A 9 10.80 -22.50 -25.76
C LEU A 9 10.78 -21.53 -24.55
N ALA A 10 11.40 -20.36 -24.70
CA ALA A 10 11.28 -19.28 -23.73
C ALA A 10 9.86 -18.69 -23.83
N LEU A 11 8.96 -19.12 -22.93
CA LEU A 11 7.64 -18.53 -22.76
C LEU A 11 7.83 -17.16 -22.09
N ALA A 12 7.97 -16.13 -22.92
CA ALA A 12 8.04 -14.75 -22.49
C ALA A 12 6.83 -14.40 -21.61
N PHE A 13 7.11 -13.99 -20.38
CA PHE A 13 6.20 -13.23 -19.55
C PHE A 13 5.63 -12.10 -20.41
N LEU A 14 4.33 -12.18 -20.68
CA LEU A 14 3.57 -11.08 -21.25
C LEU A 14 3.57 -10.00 -20.18
N ILE A 15 4.52 -9.07 -20.29
CA ILE A 15 4.47 -7.78 -19.62
C ILE A 15 3.19 -7.13 -20.11
N LEU A 16 2.14 -7.25 -19.29
CA LEU A 16 0.94 -6.45 -19.38
C LEU A 16 1.38 -5.00 -19.29
N THR A 17 1.50 -4.33 -20.43
CA THR A 17 1.43 -2.88 -20.44
C THR A 17 0.11 -2.51 -19.76
N PRO A 18 0.10 -1.60 -18.77
CA PRO A 18 -1.12 -1.24 -18.06
C PRO A 18 -2.00 -0.48 -19.05
N ILE A 19 -2.88 -1.20 -19.73
CA ILE A 19 -4.04 -0.58 -20.36
C ILE A 19 -4.81 0.01 -19.19
N THR A 20 -5.01 1.33 -19.25
CA THR A 20 -5.53 2.20 -18.19
C THR A 20 -6.98 1.89 -17.75
N SER A 21 -7.51 0.73 -18.16
CA SER A 21 -8.78 0.10 -17.78
C SER A 21 -8.65 -0.87 -16.59
N ALA A 22 -7.43 -1.13 -16.09
CA ALA A 22 -7.16 -2.20 -15.13
C ALA A 22 -7.25 -1.81 -13.63
N GLN A 23 -7.56 -0.55 -13.27
CA GLN A 23 -7.66 -0.19 -11.84
C GLN A 23 -8.81 -0.92 -11.13
N PHE A 24 -9.88 -1.29 -11.84
CA PHE A 24 -10.93 -2.16 -11.30
C PHE A 24 -10.67 -3.62 -11.67
N GLY A 25 -10.31 -3.94 -12.93
CA GLY A 25 -10.09 -5.32 -13.37
C GLY A 25 -8.93 -6.08 -12.68
N GLY A 26 -7.93 -5.37 -12.16
CA GLY A 26 -6.83 -5.98 -11.39
C GLY A 26 -7.18 -6.28 -9.93
N LYS A 27 -8.19 -5.59 -9.36
CA LYS A 27 -8.68 -5.77 -7.99
C LYS A 27 -10.05 -6.46 -7.89
N ALA A 28 -10.78 -6.60 -9.01
CA ALA A 28 -12.12 -7.18 -9.10
C ALA A 28 -12.10 -8.71 -8.91
N GLY A 29 -11.79 -9.17 -7.70
CA GLY A 29 -11.85 -10.58 -7.29
C GLY A 29 -10.68 -11.45 -7.77
N PHE A 30 -9.92 -11.03 -8.78
CA PHE A 30 -8.80 -11.84 -9.29
C PHE A 30 -7.71 -12.06 -8.23
N SER A 31 -7.19 -10.97 -7.65
CA SER A 31 -6.18 -11.10 -6.59
C SER A 31 -6.72 -11.82 -5.37
N GLU A 32 -8.01 -11.64 -5.07
CA GLU A 32 -8.66 -12.23 -3.92
C GLU A 32 -8.79 -13.75 -4.05
N ALA A 33 -9.09 -14.26 -5.24
CA ALA A 33 -9.15 -15.69 -5.53
C ALA A 33 -7.86 -16.45 -5.20
N PHE A 34 -6.70 -15.77 -5.26
CA PHE A 34 -5.38 -16.34 -4.98
C PHE A 34 -4.81 -15.93 -3.63
N LYS A 35 -5.55 -15.17 -2.82
CA LYS A 35 -5.18 -14.79 -1.46
C LYS A 35 -5.92 -15.70 -0.47
N PRO A 36 -5.20 -16.43 0.41
CA PRO A 36 -5.85 -17.18 1.50
C PRO A 36 -6.44 -16.21 2.52
N ASP A 37 -7.57 -16.59 3.12
CA ASP A 37 -8.28 -15.78 4.11
C ASP A 37 -7.57 -15.75 5.48
N MET A 38 -6.85 -16.82 5.79
CA MET A 38 -6.07 -16.96 7.02
C MET A 38 -4.79 -17.77 6.75
N LEU A 39 -3.72 -17.47 7.46
CA LEU A 39 -2.41 -18.08 7.30
C LEU A 39 -1.81 -18.48 8.64
N PRO A 40 -0.82 -19.38 8.67
CA PRO A 40 -0.11 -19.75 9.90
C PRO A 40 0.51 -18.56 10.65
N ARG A 41 0.87 -17.48 9.94
CA ARG A 41 1.35 -16.23 10.57
C ARG A 41 0.32 -15.54 11.46
N ASP A 42 -0.97 -15.81 11.24
CA ASP A 42 -2.08 -15.22 11.98
C ASP A 42 -2.30 -15.94 13.33
N MET A 43 -1.52 -16.99 13.63
CA MET A 43 -1.59 -17.74 14.88
C MET A 43 -1.48 -16.85 16.12
N SER A 44 -0.62 -15.83 16.09
CA SER A 44 -0.50 -14.86 17.19
C SER A 44 -1.82 -14.16 17.51
N MET A 45 -2.54 -13.70 16.49
CA MET A 45 -3.84 -13.07 16.63
C MET A 45 -4.90 -14.06 17.16
N ILE A 46 -4.90 -15.31 16.69
CA ILE A 46 -5.82 -16.35 17.17
C ILE A 46 -5.60 -16.62 18.67
N VAL A 47 -4.34 -16.87 19.07
CA VAL A 47 -3.96 -17.14 20.46
C VAL A 47 -4.33 -15.98 21.37
N GLU A 48 -4.00 -14.75 20.97
CA GLU A 48 -4.26 -13.56 21.77
C GLU A 48 -5.75 -13.29 21.96
N THR A 49 -6.55 -13.50 20.93
CA THR A 49 -7.98 -13.15 20.91
C THR A 49 -8.83 -14.23 21.58
N LEU A 50 -8.57 -15.50 21.27
CA LEU A 50 -9.32 -16.64 21.84
C LEU A 50 -8.75 -17.11 23.18
N LYS A 51 -7.57 -16.63 23.58
CA LYS A 51 -6.83 -17.11 24.77
C LYS A 51 -6.65 -18.62 24.71
N LEU A 52 -6.07 -19.10 23.61
CA LEU A 52 -5.79 -20.52 23.42
C LEU A 52 -4.83 -21.04 24.48
N GLU A 53 -5.14 -22.20 25.04
CA GLU A 53 -4.27 -22.93 25.96
C GLU A 53 -3.12 -23.58 25.20
N ASP A 54 -1.99 -23.85 25.88
CA ASP A 54 -0.76 -24.35 25.24
C ASP A 54 -0.98 -25.65 24.44
N TRP A 55 -1.90 -26.51 24.87
CA TRP A 55 -2.22 -27.75 24.16
C TRP A 55 -3.14 -27.55 22.94
N GLN A 56 -3.94 -26.47 22.90
CA GLN A 56 -4.80 -26.14 21.76
C GLN A 56 -4.01 -25.55 20.60
N GLN A 57 -2.91 -24.85 20.89
CA GLN A 57 -2.07 -24.20 19.89
C GLN A 57 -1.58 -25.14 18.77
N PRO A 58 -0.95 -26.31 19.07
CA PRO A 58 -0.51 -27.22 18.01
C PRO A 58 -1.67 -27.79 17.19
N ILE A 59 -2.86 -27.96 17.78
CA ILE A 59 -4.06 -28.44 17.06
C ILE A 59 -4.52 -27.38 16.06
N VAL A 60 -4.70 -26.14 16.52
CA VAL A 60 -5.10 -25.02 15.65
C VAL A 60 -4.06 -24.76 14.57
N GLN A 61 -2.77 -24.89 14.89
CA GLN A 61 -1.70 -24.78 13.90
C GLN A 61 -1.81 -25.86 12.81
N SER A 62 -2.10 -27.11 13.17
CA SER A 62 -2.35 -28.18 12.19
C SER A 62 -3.52 -27.84 11.27
N LEU A 63 -4.64 -27.33 11.83
CA LEU A 63 -5.80 -26.92 11.04
C LEU A 63 -5.47 -25.79 10.04
N LEU A 64 -4.61 -24.83 10.43
CA LEU A 64 -4.14 -23.77 9.53
C LEU A 64 -3.27 -24.31 8.39
N GLU A 65 -2.40 -25.28 8.67
CA GLU A 65 -1.56 -25.93 7.66
C GLU A 65 -2.43 -26.74 6.68
N ASP A 66 -3.41 -27.50 7.18
CA ASP A 66 -4.34 -28.27 6.35
C ASP A 66 -5.16 -27.35 5.42
N TYR A 67 -5.64 -26.22 5.95
CA TYR A 67 -6.30 -25.19 5.13
C TYR A 67 -5.36 -24.60 4.07
N LYS A 68 -4.13 -24.26 4.45
CA LYS A 68 -3.13 -23.70 3.54
C LYS A 68 -2.87 -24.65 2.37
N ASP A 69 -2.72 -25.94 2.65
CA ASP A 69 -2.46 -26.96 1.64
C ASP A 69 -3.68 -27.22 0.74
N SER A 70 -4.89 -27.22 1.30
CA SER A 70 -6.14 -27.32 0.55
C SER A 70 -6.35 -26.11 -0.37
N PHE A 71 -6.14 -24.90 0.17
CA PHE A 71 -6.18 -23.65 -0.60
C PHE A 71 -5.14 -23.65 -1.72
N LYS A 72 -3.90 -24.07 -1.43
CA LYS A 72 -2.83 -24.16 -2.43
C LYS A 72 -3.23 -25.11 -3.57
N THR A 73 -3.69 -26.32 -3.24
CA THR A 73 -4.18 -27.30 -4.22
C THR A 73 -5.26 -26.70 -5.12
N GLY A 74 -6.25 -26.02 -4.54
CA GLY A 74 -7.30 -25.35 -5.29
C GLY A 74 -6.76 -24.26 -6.22
N THR A 75 -5.90 -23.37 -5.72
CA THR A 75 -5.27 -22.32 -6.55
C THR A 75 -4.42 -22.88 -7.70
N ASP A 76 -3.70 -23.98 -7.47
CA ASP A 76 -2.88 -24.64 -8.50
C ASP A 76 -3.78 -25.25 -9.60
N ALA A 77 -4.90 -25.88 -9.22
CA ALA A 77 -5.88 -26.38 -10.18
C ALA A 77 -6.50 -25.27 -11.05
N ILE A 78 -6.74 -24.09 -10.48
CA ILE A 78 -7.29 -22.94 -11.23
C ILE A 78 -6.24 -22.35 -12.16
N ARG A 79 -4.99 -22.20 -11.72
CA ARG A 79 -3.89 -21.76 -12.58
C ARG A 79 -3.79 -22.67 -13.81
N GLU A 80 -3.90 -23.98 -13.64
CA GLU A 80 -3.91 -24.92 -14.74
C GLU A 80 -5.11 -24.74 -15.68
N LYS A 81 -6.33 -24.62 -15.14
CA LYS A 81 -7.54 -24.35 -15.92
C LYS A 81 -7.41 -23.05 -16.73
N MET A 82 -6.90 -21.99 -16.12
CA MET A 82 -6.64 -20.70 -16.77
C MET A 82 -5.63 -20.81 -17.92
N ILE A 83 -4.51 -21.53 -17.71
CA ILE A 83 -3.51 -21.77 -18.75
C ILE A 83 -4.14 -22.52 -19.94
N ASN A 84 -4.98 -23.51 -19.66
CA ASN A 84 -5.66 -24.29 -20.69
C ASN A 84 -6.70 -23.46 -21.46
N SER A 85 -7.50 -22.63 -20.78
CA SER A 85 -8.42 -21.69 -21.42
C SER A 85 -7.68 -20.68 -22.31
N ALA A 86 -6.57 -20.12 -21.82
CA ALA A 86 -5.74 -19.19 -22.59
C ALA A 86 -5.12 -19.85 -23.84
N LYS A 87 -4.69 -21.11 -23.75
CA LYS A 87 -4.19 -21.89 -24.91
C LYS A 87 -5.28 -22.10 -25.95
N LYS A 88 -6.49 -22.50 -25.54
CA LYS A 88 -7.65 -22.71 -26.44
C LYS A 88 -8.03 -21.45 -27.21
N GLN A 89 -7.97 -20.28 -26.56
CA GLN A 89 -8.23 -19.00 -27.21
C GLN A 89 -7.16 -18.62 -28.24
N LYS A 90 -5.88 -18.90 -27.97
CA LYS A 90 -4.79 -18.64 -28.94
C LYS A 90 -4.93 -19.47 -30.22
N THR A 91 -5.45 -20.68 -30.13
CA THR A 91 -5.64 -21.57 -31.28
C THR A 91 -6.93 -21.32 -32.07
N GLY A 92 -7.90 -20.59 -31.49
CA GLY A 92 -9.26 -20.44 -32.04
C GLY A 92 -9.51 -19.23 -32.94
N GLY A 93 -8.54 -18.35 -33.19
CA GLY A 93 -8.63 -17.24 -34.15
C GLY A 93 -9.66 -16.12 -33.88
N GLY A 94 -10.51 -16.26 -32.87
CA GLY A 94 -11.56 -15.29 -32.50
C GLY A 94 -11.13 -14.23 -31.48
N ALA A 95 -11.97 -13.20 -31.31
CA ALA A 95 -11.82 -12.20 -30.25
C ALA A 95 -11.69 -12.89 -28.88
N LYS A 96 -10.78 -12.40 -28.03
CA LYS A 96 -10.56 -12.94 -26.68
C LYS A 96 -11.83 -12.77 -25.85
N ASP A 97 -12.54 -13.87 -25.65
CA ASP A 97 -13.68 -13.90 -24.74
C ASP A 97 -13.16 -13.80 -23.30
N MET A 98 -13.29 -12.60 -22.70
CA MET A 98 -12.82 -12.38 -21.34
C MET A 98 -13.59 -13.25 -20.33
N ARG A 99 -14.84 -13.61 -20.64
CA ARG A 99 -15.71 -14.38 -19.73
C ARG A 99 -15.19 -15.79 -19.50
N SER A 100 -14.83 -16.50 -20.57
CA SER A 100 -14.24 -17.85 -20.45
C SER A 100 -12.86 -17.89 -19.79
N LEU A 101 -12.16 -16.74 -19.66
CA LEU A 101 -10.94 -16.64 -18.87
C LEU A 101 -11.23 -16.50 -17.37
N LEU A 102 -12.39 -15.96 -16.99
CA LEU A 102 -12.79 -15.71 -15.60
C LEU A 102 -13.65 -16.83 -15.01
N GLU A 103 -14.31 -17.64 -15.83
CA GLU A 103 -15.13 -18.78 -15.39
C GLU A 103 -14.42 -19.71 -14.36
N PRO A 104 -13.13 -20.08 -14.51
CA PRO A 104 -12.45 -20.89 -13.50
C PRO A 104 -12.34 -20.22 -12.12
N ILE A 105 -12.29 -18.89 -12.09
CA ILE A 105 -12.22 -18.09 -10.86
C ILE A 105 -13.61 -17.99 -10.24
N GLU A 106 -14.63 -17.70 -11.05
CA GLU A 106 -16.02 -17.66 -10.58
C GLU A 106 -16.44 -18.99 -9.94
N ALA A 107 -16.02 -20.12 -10.53
CA ALA A 107 -16.26 -21.46 -9.98
C ALA A 107 -15.45 -21.77 -8.71
N TRP A 108 -14.31 -21.09 -8.49
CA TRP A 108 -13.47 -21.31 -7.31
C TRP A 108 -13.93 -20.55 -6.08
N MET A 109 -14.48 -19.35 -6.26
CA MET A 109 -14.83 -18.47 -5.15
C MET A 109 -15.74 -19.15 -4.09
N PRO A 110 -16.79 -19.91 -4.46
CA PRO A 110 -17.59 -20.65 -3.49
C PRO A 110 -16.78 -21.71 -2.72
N GLU A 111 -15.84 -22.39 -3.38
CA GLU A 111 -15.03 -23.41 -2.74
C GLU A 111 -13.98 -22.82 -1.80
N LYS A 112 -13.40 -21.67 -2.17
CA LYS A 112 -12.58 -20.89 -1.26
C LYS A 112 -13.38 -20.51 -0.01
N GLU A 113 -14.60 -20.02 -0.17
CA GLU A 113 -15.47 -19.64 0.95
C GLU A 113 -15.82 -20.84 1.83
N HIS A 114 -16.10 -22.00 1.22
CA HIS A 114 -16.36 -23.25 1.95
C HIS A 114 -15.15 -23.72 2.76
N LEU A 115 -13.95 -23.75 2.16
CA LEU A 115 -12.70 -24.11 2.85
C LEU A 115 -12.45 -23.22 4.07
N PHE A 116 -12.71 -21.91 3.93
CA PHE A 116 -12.57 -20.98 5.04
C PHE A 116 -13.63 -21.21 6.12
N ALA A 117 -14.89 -21.46 5.74
CA ALA A 117 -15.96 -21.78 6.69
C ALA A 117 -15.66 -23.07 7.48
N ASP A 118 -15.11 -24.09 6.83
CA ASP A 118 -14.73 -25.35 7.45
C ASP A 118 -13.57 -25.16 8.44
N LEU A 119 -12.57 -24.36 8.08
CA LEU A 119 -11.50 -23.98 9.00
C LEU A 119 -12.04 -23.26 10.24
N MET A 120 -12.88 -22.25 10.05
CA MET A 120 -13.47 -21.47 11.15
C MET A 120 -14.32 -22.36 12.07
N SER A 121 -15.14 -23.24 11.49
CA SER A 121 -15.93 -24.23 12.23
C SER A 121 -15.04 -25.18 13.03
N SER A 122 -13.96 -25.67 12.40
CA SER A 122 -13.00 -26.58 13.03
C SER A 122 -12.29 -25.91 14.20
N ILE A 123 -11.80 -24.68 14.05
CA ILE A 123 -11.19 -23.92 15.15
C ILE A 123 -12.21 -23.74 16.28
N LYS A 124 -13.44 -23.31 15.98
CA LYS A 124 -14.49 -23.10 17.00
C LYS A 124 -14.79 -24.38 17.79
N SER A 125 -14.76 -25.54 17.15
CA SER A 125 -15.00 -26.83 17.80
C SER A 125 -13.92 -27.21 18.83
N GLN A 126 -12.72 -26.63 18.73
CA GLN A 126 -11.63 -26.85 19.68
C GLN A 126 -11.75 -25.96 20.93
N LEU A 127 -12.70 -25.02 20.97
CA LEU A 127 -12.83 -24.02 22.02
C LEU A 127 -13.73 -24.49 23.16
N GLY A 128 -13.27 -24.25 24.40
CA GLY A 128 -14.10 -24.41 25.59
C GLY A 128 -15.19 -23.32 25.70
N PRO A 129 -16.20 -23.48 26.59
CA PRO A 129 -17.32 -22.55 26.71
C PRO A 129 -16.91 -21.08 26.89
N ASN A 130 -15.94 -20.81 27.78
CA ASN A 130 -15.46 -19.45 28.06
C ASN A 130 -14.72 -18.82 26.86
N GLN A 131 -14.07 -19.64 26.02
CA GLN A 131 -13.39 -19.16 24.82
C GLN A 131 -14.38 -18.86 23.70
N GLN A 132 -15.48 -19.61 23.61
CA GLN A 132 -16.55 -19.36 22.63
C GLN A 132 -17.24 -18.00 22.84
N GLU A 133 -17.26 -17.46 24.06
CA GLU A 133 -17.73 -16.09 24.32
C GLU A 133 -16.88 -15.03 23.60
N ARG A 134 -15.60 -15.34 23.31
CA ARG A 134 -14.67 -14.47 22.56
C ARG A 134 -14.78 -14.65 21.05
N TRP A 135 -15.56 -15.62 20.58
CA TRP A 135 -15.71 -15.93 19.16
C TRP A 135 -16.14 -14.72 18.32
N PRO A 136 -17.12 -13.89 18.75
CA PRO A 136 -17.49 -12.71 17.98
C PRO A 136 -16.33 -11.72 17.81
N GLN A 137 -15.47 -11.54 18.83
CA GLN A 137 -14.29 -10.69 18.71
C GLN A 137 -13.28 -11.25 17.72
N PHE A 138 -13.08 -12.57 17.75
CA PHE A 138 -12.20 -13.25 16.80
C PHE A 138 -12.69 -13.11 15.35
N GLU A 139 -13.99 -13.29 15.09
CA GLU A 139 -14.55 -13.09 13.74
C GLU A 139 -14.33 -11.67 13.22
N ARG A 140 -14.49 -10.65 14.08
CA ARG A 140 -14.18 -9.25 13.72
C ARG A 140 -12.70 -9.07 13.43
N ALA A 141 -11.82 -9.65 14.24
CA ALA A 141 -10.38 -9.55 14.05
C ALA A 141 -9.93 -10.14 12.70
N VAL A 142 -10.43 -11.34 12.36
CA VAL A 142 -10.17 -12.01 11.07
C VAL A 142 -10.70 -11.16 9.91
N ARG A 143 -11.96 -10.72 9.99
CA ARG A 143 -12.59 -9.91 8.93
C ARG A 143 -11.81 -8.62 8.67
N ARG A 144 -11.43 -7.92 9.74
CA ARG A 144 -10.62 -6.70 9.66
C ARG A 144 -9.27 -6.94 8.98
N THR A 145 -8.52 -7.97 9.38
CA THR A 145 -7.23 -8.30 8.77
C THR A 145 -7.36 -8.62 7.27
N ARG A 146 -8.43 -9.31 6.88
CA ARG A 146 -8.68 -9.63 5.46
C ARG A 146 -9.12 -8.40 4.66
N SER A 147 -10.11 -7.68 5.18
CA SER A 147 -10.89 -6.69 4.43
C SER A 147 -10.23 -5.30 4.39
N LEU A 148 -9.37 -4.94 5.35
CA LEU A 148 -8.67 -3.64 5.33
C LEU A 148 -7.63 -3.54 4.20
N ASP A 149 -7.03 -4.65 3.79
CA ASP A 149 -6.08 -4.68 2.66
C ASP A 149 -6.75 -4.28 1.34
N ASP A 150 -8.07 -4.53 1.19
CA ASP A 150 -8.85 -4.06 0.05
C ASP A 150 -9.38 -2.64 0.29
N SER A 151 -8.47 -1.69 0.43
CA SER A 151 -8.78 -0.25 0.49
C SER A 151 -8.51 0.43 -0.84
N ASP A 152 -9.38 1.37 -1.23
CA ASP A 152 -9.19 2.26 -2.39
C ASP A 152 -9.12 3.74 -2.02
N LEU A 153 -9.54 4.10 -0.79
CA LEU A 153 -9.47 5.46 -0.28
C LEU A 153 -8.37 5.61 0.77
N SER A 154 -7.77 6.80 0.82
CA SER A 154 -6.90 7.21 1.92
C SER A 154 -7.71 7.19 3.22
N GLY A 155 -7.11 6.62 4.27
CA GLY A 155 -7.75 6.44 5.57
C GLY A 155 -8.75 5.27 5.67
N GLU A 156 -9.07 4.54 4.59
CA GLU A 156 -9.98 3.38 4.67
C GLU A 156 -9.28 2.13 5.23
N GLY A 157 -8.02 1.93 4.88
CA GLY A 157 -7.26 0.70 5.19
C GLY A 157 -6.39 0.77 6.45
N VAL A 158 -6.64 1.70 7.38
CA VAL A 158 -5.83 1.81 8.60
C VAL A 158 -6.28 0.79 9.63
N ASP A 159 -5.34 0.07 10.23
CA ASP A 159 -5.62 -0.79 11.38
C ASP A 159 -5.24 -0.06 12.67
N LEU A 160 -6.23 0.54 13.34
CA LEU A 160 -6.02 1.29 14.58
C LEU A 160 -5.60 0.40 15.76
N ILE A 161 -5.99 -0.88 15.78
CA ILE A 161 -5.56 -1.81 16.84
C ILE A 161 -4.10 -2.20 16.63
N SER A 162 -3.67 -2.40 15.39
CA SER A 162 -2.26 -2.63 15.08
C SER A 162 -1.40 -1.45 15.55
N ILE A 163 -1.86 -0.21 15.32
CA ILE A 163 -1.17 0.99 15.80
C ILE A 163 -1.09 1.00 17.33
N MET A 164 -2.22 0.77 18.02
CA MET A 164 -2.26 0.70 19.49
C MET A 164 -1.30 -0.37 20.06
N ARG A 165 -1.23 -1.55 19.42
CA ARG A 165 -0.29 -2.61 19.82
C ARG A 165 1.16 -2.21 19.62
N GLN A 166 1.48 -1.54 18.51
CA GLN A 166 2.84 -1.09 18.20
C GLN A 166 3.35 0.01 19.16
N MET A 167 2.45 0.78 19.75
CA MET A 167 2.80 1.79 20.76
C MET A 167 3.28 1.20 22.09
N GLN A 168 3.07 -0.11 22.32
CA GLN A 168 3.54 -0.84 23.52
C GLN A 168 3.19 -0.11 24.82
N LEU A 169 1.95 0.38 24.90
CA LEU A 169 1.47 1.18 26.03
C LEU A 169 1.36 0.34 27.31
N GLN A 170 1.44 1.03 28.45
CA GLN A 170 1.17 0.40 29.75
C GLN A 170 -0.27 -0.13 29.81
N GLN A 171 -0.46 -1.24 30.53
CA GLN A 171 -1.75 -1.92 30.62
C GLN A 171 -2.89 -0.99 31.10
N SER A 172 -2.61 -0.12 32.09
CA SER A 172 -3.60 0.85 32.58
C SER A 172 -4.05 1.87 31.52
N VAL A 173 -3.17 2.23 30.58
CA VAL A 173 -3.50 3.14 29.47
C VAL A 173 -4.34 2.41 28.42
N LEU A 174 -4.02 1.15 28.13
CA LEU A 174 -4.82 0.31 27.24
C LEU A 174 -6.23 0.09 27.80
N GLU A 175 -6.36 -0.17 29.10
CA GLU A 175 -7.64 -0.33 29.78
C GLU A 175 -8.51 0.94 29.69
N ALA A 176 -7.90 2.12 29.80
CA ALA A 176 -8.62 3.39 29.65
C ALA A 176 -9.18 3.59 28.22
N ALA A 177 -8.45 3.13 27.20
CA ALA A 177 -8.88 3.23 25.80
C ALA A 177 -9.81 2.06 25.37
N GLN A 178 -9.88 0.98 26.14
CA GLN A 178 -10.59 -0.25 25.76
C GLN A 178 -12.06 -0.02 25.33
N PRO A 179 -12.87 0.80 26.03
CA PRO A 179 -14.25 1.03 25.60
C PRO A 179 -14.36 1.67 24.20
N ALA A 180 -13.43 2.57 23.85
CA ALA A 180 -13.40 3.18 22.52
C ALA A 180 -12.90 2.18 21.46
N MET A 181 -11.96 1.32 21.81
CA MET A 181 -11.46 0.25 20.93
C MET A 181 -12.56 -0.78 20.62
N ASP A 182 -13.34 -1.20 21.62
CA ASP A 182 -14.44 -2.14 21.43
C ASP A 182 -15.54 -1.55 20.53
N GLN A 183 -15.88 -0.28 20.73
CA GLN A 183 -16.83 0.43 19.87
C GLN A 183 -16.33 0.55 18.44
N TYR A 184 -15.05 0.86 18.25
CA TYR A 184 -14.41 0.90 16.94
C TYR A 184 -14.48 -0.47 16.25
N GLU A 185 -14.11 -1.55 16.93
CA GLU A 185 -14.18 -2.90 16.37
C GLU A 185 -15.58 -3.23 15.85
N ILE A 186 -16.61 -2.98 16.67
CA ILE A 186 -18.00 -3.29 16.32
C ILE A 186 -18.48 -2.43 15.14
N ALA A 187 -18.19 -1.13 15.17
CA ALA A 187 -18.61 -0.20 14.12
C ALA A 187 -17.91 -0.50 12.79
N LEU A 188 -16.58 -0.70 12.83
CA LEU A 188 -15.78 -1.04 11.65
C LEU A 188 -16.28 -2.35 11.05
N ASP A 189 -16.54 -3.36 11.88
CA ASP A 189 -17.01 -4.66 11.42
C ASP A 189 -18.31 -4.56 10.63
N ALA A 190 -19.30 -3.86 11.17
CA ALA A 190 -20.58 -3.64 10.51
C ALA A 190 -20.40 -2.94 9.14
N ALA A 191 -19.49 -1.96 9.07
CA ALA A 191 -19.21 -1.24 7.84
C ALA A 191 -18.45 -2.07 6.81
N LEU A 192 -17.49 -2.91 7.22
CA LEU A 192 -16.81 -3.84 6.34
C LEU A 192 -17.78 -4.88 5.77
N ILE A 193 -18.67 -5.43 6.58
CA ILE A 193 -19.73 -6.35 6.10
C ILE A 193 -20.62 -5.64 5.07
N ALA A 194 -21.06 -4.42 5.35
CA ALA A 194 -21.90 -3.65 4.44
C ALA A 194 -21.18 -3.35 3.10
N ARG A 195 -19.91 -2.95 3.17
CA ARG A 195 -19.06 -2.69 2.02
C ARG A 195 -18.87 -3.94 1.17
N ASP A 196 -18.41 -5.03 1.78
CA ASP A 196 -18.06 -6.27 1.08
C ASP A 196 -19.31 -6.88 0.41
N LYS A 197 -20.47 -6.83 1.10
CA LYS A 197 -21.76 -7.24 0.54
C LYS A 197 -22.17 -6.39 -0.66
N GLN A 198 -22.06 -5.07 -0.55
CA GLN A 198 -22.45 -4.17 -1.64
C GLN A 198 -21.53 -4.32 -2.86
N ILE A 199 -20.21 -4.40 -2.66
CA ILE A 199 -19.25 -4.62 -3.74
C ILE A 199 -19.56 -5.94 -4.46
N SER A 200 -19.75 -7.03 -3.71
CA SER A 200 -20.08 -8.34 -4.28
C SER A 200 -21.38 -8.31 -5.08
N ALA A 201 -22.41 -7.61 -4.59
CA ALA A 201 -23.70 -7.47 -5.29
C ALA A 201 -23.63 -6.60 -6.56
N LEU A 202 -22.69 -5.66 -6.64
CA LEU A 202 -22.51 -4.77 -7.79
C LEU A 202 -21.57 -5.35 -8.85
N LEU A 203 -20.68 -6.29 -8.48
CA LEU A 203 -19.67 -6.84 -9.38
C LEU A 203 -20.25 -7.42 -10.69
N PRO A 204 -21.31 -8.26 -10.68
CA PRO A 204 -21.89 -8.76 -11.93
C PRO A 204 -22.43 -7.66 -12.86
N LYS A 205 -23.04 -6.61 -12.27
CA LYS A 205 -23.56 -5.45 -13.01
C LYS A 205 -22.44 -4.62 -13.62
N PHE A 206 -21.29 -4.57 -12.95
CA PHE A 206 -20.10 -3.90 -13.45
C PHE A 206 -19.50 -4.66 -14.63
N THR A 207 -19.40 -6.00 -14.53
CA THR A 207 -18.97 -6.86 -15.64
C THR A 207 -19.86 -6.66 -16.87
N GLU A 208 -21.18 -6.69 -16.70
CA GLU A 208 -22.14 -6.42 -17.78
C GLU A 208 -21.94 -5.04 -18.43
N ALA A 209 -21.71 -4.00 -17.61
CA ALA A 209 -21.44 -2.65 -18.13
C ALA A 209 -20.14 -2.58 -18.94
N MET A 210 -19.10 -3.33 -18.53
CA MET A 210 -17.86 -3.42 -19.30
C MET A 210 -18.05 -4.18 -20.63
N GLU A 211 -18.76 -5.30 -20.61
CA GLU A 211 -19.06 -6.11 -21.82
C GLU A 211 -19.83 -5.29 -22.87
N THR A 212 -20.77 -4.45 -22.41
CA THR A 212 -21.59 -3.58 -23.27
C THR A 212 -20.96 -2.22 -23.57
N MET A 213 -19.75 -1.96 -23.07
CA MET A 213 -19.07 -0.66 -23.16
C MET A 213 -19.90 0.52 -22.62
N ASP A 214 -20.81 0.28 -21.68
CA ASP A 214 -21.63 1.30 -21.02
C ASP A 214 -20.85 2.00 -19.91
N MET A 215 -20.03 2.96 -20.33
CA MET A 215 -19.20 3.77 -19.42
C MET A 215 -20.02 4.57 -18.40
N GLN A 216 -21.26 4.91 -18.72
CA GLN A 216 -22.12 5.73 -17.85
C GLN A 216 -22.67 4.87 -16.72
N LYS A 217 -23.17 3.67 -17.02
CA LYS A 217 -23.58 2.66 -16.03
C LYS A 217 -22.39 2.26 -15.14
N GLY A 218 -21.22 2.01 -15.74
CA GLY A 218 -19.99 1.70 -14.99
C GLY A 218 -19.61 2.80 -13.99
N SER A 219 -19.69 4.07 -14.41
CA SER A 219 -19.42 5.23 -13.54
C SER A 219 -20.43 5.36 -12.39
N SER A 220 -21.72 5.11 -12.65
CA SER A 220 -22.76 5.13 -11.62
C SER A 220 -22.56 4.02 -10.58
N LEU A 221 -22.24 2.80 -11.02
CA LEU A 221 -21.94 1.67 -10.14
C LEU A 221 -20.70 1.94 -9.28
N GLN A 222 -19.65 2.53 -9.87
CA GLN A 222 -18.47 2.96 -9.13
C GLN A 222 -18.83 3.96 -8.03
N GLY A 223 -19.71 4.93 -8.31
CA GLY A 223 -20.19 5.88 -7.31
C GLY A 223 -20.87 5.19 -6.11
N GLN A 224 -21.66 4.15 -6.36
CA GLN A 224 -22.28 3.35 -5.29
C GLN A 224 -21.25 2.60 -4.44
N ILE A 225 -20.19 2.07 -5.06
CA ILE A 225 -19.06 1.45 -4.32
C ILE A 225 -18.33 2.50 -3.48
N MET A 226 -18.10 3.70 -4.00
CA MET A 226 -17.43 4.76 -3.24
C MET A 226 -18.21 5.16 -1.98
N VAL A 227 -19.54 5.19 -2.02
CA VAL A 227 -20.36 5.50 -0.83
C VAL A 227 -20.08 4.53 0.33
N VAL A 228 -20.01 3.23 0.07
CA VAL A 228 -19.74 2.24 1.13
C VAL A 228 -18.28 2.24 1.59
N ARG A 229 -17.32 2.56 0.70
CA ARG A 229 -15.91 2.75 1.08
C ARG A 229 -15.73 3.99 1.96
N MET A 230 -16.42 5.09 1.63
CA MET A 230 -16.43 6.30 2.45
C MET A 230 -16.98 6.00 3.85
N ALA A 231 -18.06 5.23 3.98
CA ALA A 231 -18.59 4.86 5.28
C ALA A 231 -17.57 4.12 6.18
N VAL A 232 -16.73 3.25 5.60
CA VAL A 232 -15.63 2.60 6.33
C VAL A 232 -14.59 3.64 6.78
N ARG A 233 -14.15 4.51 5.87
CA ARG A 233 -13.19 5.59 6.18
C ARG A 233 -13.72 6.53 7.26
N ASP A 234 -14.99 6.94 7.19
CA ASP A 234 -15.59 7.87 8.14
C ASP A 234 -15.62 7.25 9.56
N ILE A 235 -15.88 5.95 9.67
CA ILE A 235 -15.75 5.23 10.96
C ILE A 235 -14.31 5.22 11.46
N GLN A 236 -13.33 5.03 10.57
CA GLN A 236 -11.92 5.10 10.96
C GLN A 236 -11.55 6.48 11.48
N ASP A 237 -11.91 7.52 10.74
CA ASP A 237 -11.66 8.92 11.08
C ASP A 237 -12.29 9.32 12.43
N ASP A 238 -13.58 9.00 12.61
CA ASP A 238 -14.28 9.22 13.87
C ASP A 238 -13.62 8.47 15.04
N SER A 239 -13.15 7.25 14.78
CA SER A 239 -12.53 6.40 15.80
C SER A 239 -11.14 6.90 16.18
N ILE A 240 -10.38 7.48 15.24
CA ILE A 240 -9.11 8.14 15.54
C ILE A 240 -9.33 9.23 16.60
N GLU A 241 -10.32 10.10 16.42
CA GLU A 241 -10.59 11.18 17.38
C GLU A 241 -11.12 10.63 18.72
N LYS A 242 -12.04 9.65 18.70
CA LYS A 242 -12.57 9.03 19.93
C LYS A 242 -11.49 8.33 20.74
N ILE A 243 -10.62 7.55 20.12
CA ILE A 243 -9.51 6.87 20.81
C ILE A 243 -8.50 7.90 21.33
N THR A 244 -8.20 8.94 20.55
CA THR A 244 -7.32 10.04 20.97
C THR A 244 -7.83 10.69 22.26
N LEU A 245 -9.13 10.95 22.36
CA LEU A 245 -9.75 11.56 23.55
C LEU A 245 -9.67 10.68 24.80
N MET A 246 -9.58 9.35 24.64
CA MET A 246 -9.48 8.41 25.76
C MET A 246 -8.04 8.20 26.24
N LEU A 247 -7.05 8.56 25.42
CA LEU A 247 -5.65 8.41 25.77
C LEU A 247 -5.14 9.62 26.57
N PRO A 248 -4.29 9.41 27.60
CA PRO A 248 -3.63 10.51 28.27
C PRO A 248 -2.49 11.08 27.41
N ALA A 249 -2.11 12.34 27.67
CA ALA A 249 -0.89 12.90 27.12
C ALA A 249 0.35 12.18 27.68
N PRO A 250 1.41 11.96 26.87
CA PRO A 250 1.57 12.37 25.47
C PRO A 250 1.03 11.35 24.44
N PHE A 251 0.53 10.18 24.88
CA PHE A 251 0.15 9.08 23.99
C PHE A 251 -0.99 9.41 23.03
N ALA A 252 -1.92 10.27 23.43
CA ALA A 252 -3.01 10.75 22.56
C ALA A 252 -2.48 11.33 21.24
N GLN A 253 -1.51 12.25 21.33
CA GLN A 253 -0.97 12.92 20.13
C GLN A 253 -0.11 11.97 19.29
N ASP A 254 0.64 11.06 19.91
CA ASP A 254 1.43 10.06 19.20
C ASP A 254 0.52 9.07 18.43
N PHE A 255 -0.54 8.57 19.07
CA PHE A 255 -1.55 7.72 18.42
C PHE A 255 -2.17 8.41 17.22
N ARG A 256 -2.67 9.65 17.41
CA ARG A 256 -3.32 10.41 16.34
C ARG A 256 -2.39 10.65 15.16
N THR A 257 -1.14 11.04 15.42
CA THR A 257 -0.12 11.25 14.40
C THR A 257 0.16 9.96 13.62
N ARG A 258 0.34 8.83 14.31
CA ARG A 258 0.56 7.52 13.66
C ARG A 258 -0.62 7.10 12.78
N ALA A 259 -1.85 7.22 13.29
CA ALA A 259 -3.05 6.86 12.55
C ALA A 259 -3.24 7.71 11.29
N LEU A 260 -3.12 9.03 11.41
CA LEU A 260 -3.24 9.93 10.28
C LEU A 260 -2.10 9.76 9.28
N SER A 261 -0.87 9.55 9.73
CA SER A 261 0.27 9.30 8.83
C SER A 261 0.16 8.00 8.05
N GLN A 262 -0.34 6.94 8.67
CA GLN A 262 -0.58 5.66 7.99
C GLN A 262 -1.75 5.75 6.99
N GLY A 263 -2.83 6.43 7.36
CA GLY A 263 -4.04 6.56 6.53
C GLY A 263 -3.91 7.55 5.39
N TYR A 264 -3.24 8.68 5.63
CA TYR A 264 -3.17 9.82 4.71
C TYR A 264 -1.73 10.18 4.40
N ARG A 265 -0.98 9.19 3.88
CA ARG A 265 0.47 9.31 3.63
C ARG A 265 0.84 10.56 2.82
N GLU A 266 0.04 10.95 1.83
CA GLU A 266 0.34 12.14 1.01
C GLU A 266 0.29 13.44 1.83
N VAL A 267 -0.66 13.54 2.77
CA VAL A 267 -0.86 14.72 3.62
C VAL A 267 0.19 14.77 4.73
N PHE A 268 0.41 13.66 5.40
CA PHE A 268 1.30 13.52 6.56
C PHE A 268 2.63 12.86 6.18
N GLN A 269 3.25 13.37 5.12
CA GLN A 269 4.66 13.09 4.82
C GLN A 269 5.56 13.62 5.95
N PRO A 270 6.78 13.07 6.12
CA PRO A 270 7.78 13.66 7.00
C PRO A 270 7.92 15.16 6.75
N ASP A 271 8.13 15.92 7.82
CA ASP A 271 8.28 17.37 7.74
C ASP A 271 9.45 17.73 6.79
N PRO A 272 9.18 18.45 5.68
CA PRO A 272 10.18 18.80 4.69
C PRO A 272 11.31 19.71 5.21
N LEU A 273 11.10 20.43 6.33
CA LEU A 273 12.09 21.33 6.91
C LEU A 273 12.74 20.80 8.20
N SER A 274 12.29 19.66 8.73
CA SER A 274 12.83 19.09 9.97
C SER A 274 14.35 18.93 9.94
N SER A 275 14.90 18.30 8.89
CA SER A 275 16.36 18.12 8.75
C SER A 275 17.09 19.44 8.53
N PHE A 276 16.45 20.41 7.87
CA PHE A 276 17.04 21.73 7.64
C PHE A 276 17.15 22.51 8.94
N PHE A 277 16.07 22.61 9.73
CA PHE A 277 16.09 23.25 11.04
C PHE A 277 17.07 22.56 12.00
N ALA A 278 17.09 21.22 12.02
CA ALA A 278 18.05 20.47 12.84
C ALA A 278 19.50 20.83 12.49
N ALA A 279 19.84 20.90 11.20
CA ALA A 279 21.18 21.27 10.78
C ALA A 279 21.54 22.72 11.08
N VAL A 280 20.61 23.66 10.87
CA VAL A 280 20.80 25.08 11.22
C VAL A 280 21.04 25.23 12.71
N LEU A 281 20.20 24.63 13.56
CA LEU A 281 20.31 24.74 15.02
C LEU A 281 21.56 24.04 15.60
N ASN A 282 22.20 23.17 14.83
CA ASN A 282 23.45 22.51 15.17
C ASN A 282 24.70 23.33 14.77
N LEU A 283 24.55 24.51 14.17
CA LEU A 283 25.68 25.43 13.96
C LEU A 283 26.17 25.96 15.30
N ASN A 284 27.44 25.70 15.62
CA ASN A 284 28.03 26.02 16.92
C ASN A 284 28.26 27.52 17.16
N ASP A 285 28.20 28.33 16.11
CA ASP A 285 28.53 29.75 16.09
C ASP A 285 27.30 30.65 15.87
N LEU A 286 26.09 30.14 16.09
CA LEU A 286 24.88 30.98 16.11
C LEU A 286 24.92 31.97 17.28
N THR A 287 24.58 33.23 17.03
CA THR A 287 24.34 34.19 18.11
C THR A 287 23.06 33.83 18.88
N ALA A 288 22.91 34.37 20.10
CA ALA A 288 21.71 34.15 20.91
C ALA A 288 20.45 34.69 20.21
N GLU A 289 20.58 35.82 19.52
CA GLU A 289 19.54 36.47 18.73
C GLU A 289 19.15 35.60 17.53
N GLN A 290 20.12 35.15 16.73
CA GLN A 290 19.87 34.24 15.59
C GLN A 290 19.14 32.98 16.05
N LYS A 291 19.62 32.34 17.12
CA LYS A 291 19.00 31.12 17.66
C LYS A 291 17.54 31.35 18.08
N THR A 292 17.28 32.48 18.75
CA THR A 292 15.93 32.85 19.19
C THR A 292 14.99 33.07 18.00
N GLU A 293 15.44 33.80 16.97
CA GLU A 293 14.66 34.08 15.77
C GLU A 293 14.42 32.81 14.93
N ILE A 294 15.40 31.92 14.80
CA ILE A 294 15.26 30.63 14.10
C ILE A 294 14.26 29.73 14.83
N GLN A 295 14.28 29.70 16.17
CA GLN A 295 13.30 28.95 16.96
C GLN A 295 11.88 29.53 16.83
N ALA A 296 11.75 30.86 16.74
CA ALA A 296 10.47 31.49 16.46
C ALA A 296 9.94 31.12 15.06
N LEU A 297 10.80 31.11 14.04
CA LEU A 297 10.43 30.66 12.69
C LEU A 297 10.04 29.18 12.64
N LEU A 298 10.73 28.31 13.40
CA LEU A 298 10.35 26.90 13.53
C LEU A 298 8.93 26.76 14.10
N LYS A 299 8.62 27.50 15.17
CA LYS A 299 7.28 27.48 15.76
C LYS A 299 6.20 27.96 14.77
N ILE A 300 6.46 29.04 14.04
CA ILE A 300 5.54 29.54 13.00
C ILE A 300 5.34 28.49 11.90
N TRP A 301 6.42 27.85 11.45
CA TRP A 301 6.36 26.76 10.50
C TRP A 301 5.50 25.60 11.00
N ASP A 302 5.70 25.14 12.24
CA ASP A 302 4.94 24.03 12.82
C ASP A 302 3.44 24.36 12.86
N GLU A 303 3.08 25.59 13.25
CA GLU A 303 1.70 26.07 13.28
C GLU A 303 1.08 26.16 11.87
N GLU A 304 1.72 26.86 10.93
CA GLU A 304 1.21 27.04 9.56
C GLU A 304 1.15 25.72 8.79
N PHE A 305 2.15 24.85 8.96
CA PHE A 305 2.19 23.54 8.33
C PHE A 305 1.08 22.62 8.85
N THR A 306 0.80 22.66 10.16
CA THR A 306 -0.33 21.91 10.76
C THR A 306 -1.68 22.38 10.20
N VAL A 307 -1.88 23.69 10.06
CA VAL A 307 -3.10 24.25 9.45
C VAL A 307 -3.24 23.80 7.99
N LEU A 308 -2.16 23.83 7.23
CA LEU A 308 -2.16 23.38 5.84
C LEU A 308 -2.44 21.87 5.72
N GLN A 309 -1.83 21.04 6.57
CA GLN A 309 -2.10 19.60 6.63
C GLN A 309 -3.58 19.32 6.92
N THR A 310 -4.18 20.06 7.84
CA THR A 310 -5.62 19.94 8.13
C THR A 310 -6.47 20.25 6.89
N ARG A 311 -6.17 21.33 6.17
CA ARG A 311 -6.87 21.66 4.91
C ARG A 311 -6.66 20.60 3.83
N MET A 312 -5.46 20.06 3.71
CA MET A 312 -5.14 18.99 2.78
C MET A 312 -5.88 17.69 3.12
N LEU A 313 -6.01 17.35 4.40
CA LEU A 313 -6.78 16.20 4.88
C LEU A 313 -8.25 16.34 4.48
N GLU A 314 -8.89 17.46 4.83
CA GLU A 314 -10.29 17.71 4.48
C GLU A 314 -10.53 17.71 2.97
N THR A 315 -9.61 18.31 2.21
CA THR A 315 -9.69 18.30 0.74
C THR A 315 -9.53 16.89 0.19
N THR A 316 -8.63 16.07 0.76
CA THR A 316 -8.47 14.66 0.35
C THR A 316 -9.76 13.89 0.61
N ARG A 317 -10.37 14.06 1.79
CA ARG A 317 -11.64 13.40 2.16
C ARG A 317 -12.76 13.70 1.18
N ALA A 318 -12.87 14.96 0.73
CA ALA A 318 -13.90 15.42 -0.19
C ALA A 318 -13.61 15.07 -1.67
N ASP A 319 -12.36 15.20 -2.11
CA ASP A 319 -11.98 15.15 -3.52
C ASP A 319 -11.71 13.73 -4.03
N GLU A 320 -11.03 12.91 -3.22
CA GLU A 320 -10.54 11.58 -3.59
C GLU A 320 -11.64 10.63 -4.13
N PRO A 321 -12.85 10.57 -3.54
CA PRO A 321 -13.94 9.74 -4.06
C PRO A 321 -14.35 10.08 -5.50
N THR A 322 -14.07 11.31 -5.95
CA THR A 322 -14.43 11.79 -7.30
C THR A 322 -13.32 11.57 -8.34
N LYS A 323 -12.12 11.16 -7.92
CA LYS A 323 -10.91 11.06 -8.75
C LYS A 323 -11.11 10.15 -9.97
N SER A 324 -11.77 9.01 -9.80
CA SER A 324 -12.07 8.08 -10.90
C SER A 324 -12.99 8.71 -11.95
N LYS A 325 -14.03 9.42 -11.52
CA LYS A 325 -14.93 10.17 -12.42
C LYS A 325 -14.18 11.29 -13.13
N ARG A 326 -13.34 12.06 -12.43
CA ARG A 326 -12.50 13.11 -13.03
C ARG A 326 -11.57 12.55 -14.11
N LYS A 327 -10.93 11.40 -13.85
CA LYS A 327 -10.05 10.72 -14.82
C LYS A 327 -10.82 10.27 -16.07
N LEU A 328 -12.03 9.76 -15.90
CA LEU A 328 -12.91 9.41 -17.02
C LEU A 328 -13.24 10.63 -17.88
N LEU A 329 -13.67 11.73 -17.26
CA LEU A 329 -13.97 13.00 -17.94
C LEU A 329 -12.73 13.56 -18.67
N ALA A 330 -11.56 13.51 -18.03
CA ALA A 330 -10.30 13.95 -18.62
C ALA A 330 -9.92 13.13 -19.86
N ASN A 331 -10.14 11.81 -19.84
CA ASN A 331 -9.89 10.96 -21.00
C ASN A 331 -10.91 11.24 -22.12
N ALA A 332 -12.17 11.47 -21.78
CA ALA A 332 -13.20 11.85 -22.75
C ALA A 332 -12.89 13.22 -23.40
N ALA A 333 -12.44 14.21 -22.62
CA ALA A 333 -11.99 15.51 -23.12
C ALA A 333 -10.78 15.39 -24.06
N LYS A 334 -9.79 14.53 -23.73
CA LYS A 334 -8.66 14.25 -24.63
C LYS A 334 -9.09 13.59 -25.93
N LYS A 335 -10.07 12.69 -25.88
CA LYS A 335 -10.63 12.06 -27.08
C LYS A 335 -11.37 13.09 -27.94
N ALA A 336 -12.21 13.92 -27.31
CA ALA A 336 -12.96 14.98 -27.98
C ALA A 336 -12.04 15.98 -28.70
N ALA A 337 -10.94 16.37 -28.05
CA ALA A 337 -9.93 17.23 -28.67
C ALA A 337 -9.26 16.59 -29.90
N LYS A 338 -9.20 15.25 -29.97
CA LYS A 338 -8.60 14.52 -31.10
C LYS A 338 -9.57 14.32 -32.26
N ASP A 339 -10.84 14.06 -31.97
CA ASP A 339 -11.88 13.78 -32.98
C ASP A 339 -12.72 15.01 -33.37
N GLY A 340 -12.47 16.16 -32.73
CA GLY A 340 -13.15 17.43 -33.02
C GLY A 340 -14.56 17.52 -32.42
N SER A 341 -14.95 16.59 -31.55
CA SER A 341 -16.23 16.64 -30.85
C SER A 341 -16.20 17.56 -29.62
N THR A 342 -17.37 17.80 -29.03
CA THR A 342 -17.51 18.66 -27.84
C THR A 342 -16.82 18.02 -26.63
N ALA A 343 -15.82 18.71 -26.07
CA ALA A 343 -15.13 18.25 -24.88
C ALA A 343 -16.02 18.39 -23.63
N PRO A 344 -16.18 17.34 -22.81
CA PRO A 344 -16.82 17.48 -21.51
C PRO A 344 -15.98 18.35 -20.57
N GLU A 345 -16.64 19.04 -19.65
CA GLU A 345 -15.99 19.77 -18.57
C GLU A 345 -15.30 18.80 -17.60
N VAL A 346 -14.06 19.12 -17.22
CA VAL A 346 -13.25 18.35 -16.27
C VAL A 346 -13.09 19.18 -15.00
N PRO A 347 -13.70 18.79 -13.88
CA PRO A 347 -13.49 19.49 -12.61
C PRO A 347 -12.01 19.51 -12.23
N PRO A 348 -11.49 20.61 -11.66
CA PRO A 348 -10.10 20.70 -11.23
C PRO A 348 -9.78 19.69 -10.11
N ASP A 349 -8.50 19.34 -9.97
CA ASP A 349 -8.01 18.63 -8.78
C ASP A 349 -7.76 19.65 -7.66
N LEU A 350 -8.55 19.53 -6.59
CA LEU A 350 -8.55 20.48 -5.48
C LEU A 350 -7.29 20.41 -4.62
N LEU A 351 -6.48 19.34 -4.71
CA LEU A 351 -5.20 19.24 -3.99
C LEU A 351 -4.06 20.01 -4.66
N ILE A 352 -4.14 20.29 -5.96
CA ILE A 352 -3.09 21.04 -6.68
C ILE A 352 -2.77 22.39 -6.01
N PRO A 353 -3.73 23.28 -5.73
CA PRO A 353 -3.42 24.56 -5.08
C PRO A 353 -2.77 24.38 -3.71
N LEU A 354 -3.19 23.39 -2.91
CA LEU A 354 -2.61 23.13 -1.59
C LEU A 354 -1.18 22.57 -1.65
N ARG A 355 -0.88 21.73 -2.66
CA ARG A 355 0.49 21.28 -2.93
C ARG A 355 1.39 22.46 -3.30
N ASN A 356 0.88 23.41 -4.08
CA ASN A 356 1.63 24.63 -4.43
C ASN A 356 1.83 25.52 -3.20
N GLU A 357 0.79 25.71 -2.38
CA GLU A 357 0.87 26.45 -1.12
C GLU A 357 1.91 25.83 -0.17
N LYS A 358 1.95 24.49 -0.05
CA LYS A 358 2.99 23.77 0.71
C LYS A 358 4.38 24.10 0.20
N ASN A 359 4.60 24.03 -1.10
CA ASN A 359 5.91 24.32 -1.69
C ASN A 359 6.33 25.78 -1.46
N GLN A 360 5.39 26.72 -1.56
CA GLN A 360 5.64 28.14 -1.27
C GLN A 360 5.96 28.37 0.20
N LEU A 361 5.22 27.74 1.12
CA LEU A 361 5.48 27.82 2.55
C LEU A 361 6.89 27.31 2.89
N VAL A 362 7.25 26.14 2.36
CA VAL A 362 8.60 25.57 2.51
C VAL A 362 9.68 26.55 2.01
N GLN A 363 9.50 27.11 0.82
CA GLN A 363 10.46 28.07 0.24
C GLN A 363 10.59 29.33 1.09
N LYS A 364 9.47 29.96 1.44
CA LYS A 364 9.43 31.20 2.22
C LYS A 364 10.09 31.02 3.59
N THR A 365 9.77 29.93 4.30
CA THR A 365 10.36 29.65 5.62
C THR A 365 11.86 29.40 5.50
N ARG A 366 12.30 28.63 4.51
CA ARG A 366 13.72 28.39 4.25
C ARG A 366 14.48 29.68 3.97
N GLU A 367 13.95 30.53 3.10
CA GLU A 367 14.56 31.82 2.75
C GLU A 367 14.64 32.74 3.98
N SER A 368 13.59 32.77 4.80
CA SER A 368 13.57 33.56 6.04
C SER A 368 14.66 33.11 7.02
N VAL A 369 14.87 31.80 7.18
CA VAL A 369 15.96 31.28 8.02
C VAL A 369 17.33 31.64 7.45
N LEU A 370 17.54 31.49 6.14
CA LEU A 370 18.83 31.81 5.50
C LEU A 370 19.19 33.30 5.60
N GLN A 371 18.22 34.21 5.61
CA GLN A 371 18.45 35.65 5.80
C GLN A 371 18.99 36.00 7.20
N LEU A 372 18.76 35.14 8.19
CA LEU A 372 19.28 35.32 9.55
C LEU A 372 20.73 34.85 9.68
N LEU A 373 21.22 34.04 8.74
CA LEU A 373 22.55 33.45 8.78
C LEU A 373 23.57 34.32 8.06
N THR A 374 24.82 34.23 8.49
CA THR A 374 25.94 34.80 7.73
C THR A 374 26.22 33.99 6.46
N GLN A 375 26.96 34.57 5.51
CA GLN A 375 27.34 33.86 4.29
C GLN A 375 28.17 32.60 4.60
N ASP A 376 29.11 32.69 5.55
CA ASP A 376 29.94 31.54 5.96
C ASP A 376 29.12 30.40 6.58
N GLN A 377 28.13 30.73 7.43
CA GLN A 377 27.18 29.76 7.98
C GLN A 377 26.35 29.09 6.87
N THR A 378 25.88 29.88 5.90
CA THR A 378 25.11 29.38 4.76
C THR A 378 25.95 28.46 3.86
N ASP A 379 27.20 28.83 3.59
CA ASP A 379 28.12 28.03 2.79
C ASP A 379 28.44 26.70 3.47
N ARG A 380 28.63 26.71 4.80
CA ARG A 380 28.82 25.48 5.61
C ARG A 380 27.60 24.56 5.57
N LEU A 381 26.39 25.11 5.66
CA LEU A 381 25.16 24.33 5.50
C LEU A 381 25.09 23.72 4.09
N ALA A 382 25.40 24.49 3.05
CA ALA A 382 25.37 24.02 1.67
C ALA A 382 26.41 22.94 1.36
N ALA A 383 27.56 22.95 2.05
CA ALA A 383 28.58 21.92 1.96
C ALA A 383 28.19 20.62 2.70
N GLY A 384 27.38 20.71 3.76
CA GLY A 384 26.98 19.58 4.60
C GLY A 384 25.64 18.93 4.26
N ILE A 385 24.72 19.62 3.56
CA ILE A 385 23.39 19.11 3.22
C ILE A 385 23.16 19.18 1.70
N PRO A 386 23.00 18.03 1.02
CA PRO A 386 22.59 18.01 -0.38
C PRO A 386 21.25 18.74 -0.59
N GLY A 387 21.21 19.74 -1.49
CA GLY A 387 19.95 20.42 -1.89
C GLY A 387 19.73 21.84 -1.32
N LEU A 388 20.75 22.50 -0.78
CA LEU A 388 20.69 23.88 -0.25
C LEU A 388 20.97 25.00 -1.26
N ARG A 389 21.31 24.69 -2.51
CA ARG A 389 21.35 25.74 -3.53
C ARG A 389 19.93 26.26 -3.78
N PRO A 390 19.64 27.56 -3.59
CA PRO A 390 18.43 28.14 -4.14
C PRO A 390 18.43 27.91 -5.67
N PRO A 391 17.27 27.60 -6.28
CA PRO A 391 17.19 27.56 -7.73
C PRO A 391 17.61 28.93 -8.28
N PRO A 392 18.33 28.99 -9.42
CA PRO A 392 18.67 30.27 -10.02
C PRO A 392 17.38 31.06 -10.29
N PRO A 393 17.40 32.40 -10.15
CA PRO A 393 16.22 33.22 -10.40
C PRO A 393 15.70 32.92 -11.80
N THR A 394 14.44 32.49 -11.89
CA THR A 394 13.75 32.28 -13.16
C THR A 394 13.50 33.62 -13.84
N SER A 395 14.53 34.18 -14.45
CA SER A 395 14.43 35.30 -15.37
C SER A 395 14.03 34.78 -16.76
N GLN A 396 12.86 34.15 -16.85
CA GLN A 396 12.06 34.07 -18.08
C GLN A 396 10.67 33.50 -17.78
N PRO A 397 9.58 34.22 -18.12
CA PRO A 397 8.25 33.62 -18.11
C PRO A 397 8.18 32.49 -19.15
N PRO A 398 7.41 31.42 -18.89
CA PRO A 398 7.30 30.31 -19.83
C PRO A 398 6.72 30.79 -21.15
N ARG A 399 7.47 30.64 -22.24
CA ARG A 399 6.93 30.78 -23.60
C ARG A 399 5.96 29.64 -23.86
N ILE A 400 4.68 29.96 -23.87
CA ILE A 400 3.59 29.09 -24.31
C ILE A 400 3.86 28.68 -25.76
N GLY A 401 3.92 27.37 -26.05
CA GLY A 401 3.78 26.85 -27.42
C GLY A 401 4.95 26.10 -28.06
N GLN A 402 5.94 25.59 -27.31
CA GLN A 402 6.93 24.66 -27.89
C GLN A 402 6.79 23.22 -27.36
N PRO A 403 6.70 22.21 -28.25
CA PRO A 403 6.69 20.81 -27.85
C PRO A 403 8.08 20.39 -27.35
N PRO A 404 8.16 19.39 -26.45
CA PRO A 404 9.43 18.98 -25.85
C PRO A 404 10.36 18.36 -26.91
N LYS A 405 11.57 18.92 -27.03
CA LYS A 405 12.66 18.31 -27.79
C LYS A 405 13.11 17.05 -27.06
N ALA A 406 13.07 15.92 -27.76
CA ALA A 406 13.68 14.68 -27.32
C ALA A 406 15.20 14.86 -27.17
N GLU A 407 15.70 14.70 -25.96
CA GLU A 407 17.14 14.53 -25.70
C GLU A 407 17.57 13.16 -26.26
N LYS A 408 18.35 13.20 -27.35
CA LYS A 408 19.13 12.07 -27.81
C LYS A 408 20.36 11.93 -26.92
N SER A 409 20.42 10.88 -26.12
CA SER A 409 21.66 10.41 -25.51
C SER A 409 22.62 9.95 -26.62
N GLY A 410 23.70 10.70 -26.81
CA GLY A 410 24.81 10.34 -27.69
C GLY A 410 25.96 9.77 -26.87
N ASP A 411 26.55 8.71 -27.43
CA ASP A 411 27.75 8.00 -26.99
C ASP A 411 28.90 8.91 -26.56
N ASN A 412 29.64 8.48 -25.52
CA ASN A 412 31.04 8.84 -25.39
C ASN A 412 31.85 7.68 -24.79
N GLN A 413 32.49 6.91 -25.66
CA GLN A 413 33.66 6.08 -25.33
C GLN A 413 34.90 6.97 -25.38
N THR A 414 35.75 6.94 -24.35
CA THR A 414 37.20 7.13 -24.51
C THR A 414 37.99 6.49 -23.36
N ASN A 415 38.72 5.43 -23.73
CA ASN A 415 40.10 5.06 -23.37
C ASN A 415 40.58 5.04 -21.90
N SER A 416 40.90 3.82 -21.43
CA SER A 416 41.91 3.55 -20.40
C SER A 416 43.15 2.88 -21.02
N PRO A 417 44.39 3.26 -20.66
CA PRO A 417 45.58 2.61 -21.19
C PRO A 417 46.01 1.39 -20.37
N LYS A 418 46.51 0.38 -21.09
CA LYS A 418 47.17 -0.84 -20.59
C LYS A 418 48.58 -0.54 -20.09
N SER A 419 48.95 -1.19 -18.99
CA SER A 419 50.32 -1.68 -18.75
C SER A 419 50.27 -2.97 -17.92
N GLY A 420 50.92 -4.02 -18.41
CA GLY A 420 51.44 -5.15 -17.60
C GLY A 420 52.94 -5.28 -17.91
N PRO A 421 53.64 -6.38 -17.60
CA PRO A 421 53.31 -7.55 -16.75
C PRO A 421 54.45 -7.89 -15.74
N SER A 422 54.27 -8.90 -14.85
CA SER A 422 55.25 -10.00 -14.54
C SER A 422 54.98 -10.73 -13.20
N GLY A 423 55.13 -12.07 -13.23
CA GLY A 423 55.37 -12.99 -12.09
C GLY A 423 54.11 -13.58 -11.43
N GLU A 424 53.61 -14.81 -11.64
CA GLU A 424 54.17 -16.19 -11.73
C GLU A 424 54.17 -16.97 -10.39
N ALA A 425 53.10 -17.77 -10.21
CA ALA A 425 52.94 -19.10 -9.55
C ALA A 425 53.24 -19.30 -8.02
N PRO A 426 52.86 -20.44 -7.39
CA PRO A 426 51.69 -21.35 -7.51
C PRO A 426 51.02 -21.66 -6.12
N PRO A 427 49.96 -22.50 -6.02
CA PRO A 427 49.33 -22.90 -4.75
C PRO A 427 49.93 -24.18 -4.15
N PRO A 428 49.76 -24.46 -2.84
CA PRO A 428 50.11 -25.75 -2.26
C PRO A 428 48.90 -26.69 -2.10
N ASP A 429 48.95 -27.82 -2.80
CA ASP A 429 48.49 -29.17 -2.37
C ASP A 429 49.40 -29.65 -1.20
N ALA A 430 49.15 -30.65 -0.34
CA ALA A 430 48.08 -31.59 -0.04
C ALA A 430 48.43 -32.27 1.33
N ASP A 431 47.62 -33.28 1.70
CA ASP A 431 47.76 -34.32 2.74
C ASP A 431 46.84 -34.10 3.94
N GLY A 432 45.97 -35.04 4.36
CA GLY A 432 45.79 -36.45 4.03
C GLY A 432 45.14 -37.17 5.24
N ASN A 433 44.52 -38.34 5.00
CA ASN A 433 43.88 -39.31 5.92
C ASN A 433 42.43 -39.05 6.37
N ASN A 434 41.45 -39.86 5.92
CA ASN A 434 41.12 -41.26 6.27
C ASN A 434 40.38 -41.39 7.62
N ASP A 435 39.07 -41.68 7.59
CA ASP A 435 38.47 -42.90 8.17
C ASP A 435 36.95 -42.79 8.42
N ALA A 436 36.18 -43.60 7.69
CA ALA A 436 34.90 -44.22 8.06
C ALA A 436 34.69 -45.42 7.11
N PRO A 437 33.93 -46.50 7.44
CA PRO A 437 33.05 -46.76 8.59
C PRO A 437 33.26 -48.17 9.22
N PRO A 438 32.37 -48.65 10.11
CA PRO A 438 31.48 -49.71 9.61
C PRO A 438 30.03 -49.69 10.14
N THR A 439 29.16 -50.22 9.29
CA THR A 439 27.81 -50.73 9.57
C THR A 439 27.84 -51.98 10.47
N PRO A 440 26.82 -52.18 11.35
CA PRO A 440 26.48 -53.49 11.87
C PRO A 440 25.35 -54.16 11.06
N ARG A 441 25.53 -55.46 10.86
CA ARG A 441 24.62 -56.42 10.23
C ARG A 441 23.33 -56.64 11.01
N THR A 442 22.29 -56.97 10.27
CA THR A 442 21.14 -57.78 10.65
C THR A 442 21.51 -59.25 10.91
N MET A 443 21.05 -59.80 12.04
CA MET A 443 20.56 -61.15 12.37
C MET A 443 19.92 -60.99 13.77
N GLU A 444 18.71 -61.39 14.13
CA GLU A 444 17.76 -62.42 13.64
C GLU A 444 16.35 -61.86 13.42
#